data_AF-A0A2T6DS83-F1
#
_entry.id   AF-A0A2T6DS83-F1
#
_cell.length_a   1.000
_cell.length_b   1.000
_cell.length_c   1.000
_cell.angle_alpha   90.00
_cell.angle_beta   90.00
_cell.angle_gamma   90.00
#
_symmetry.space_group_name_H-M   'P 1'
#
loop_
_entity.id
_entity.type
_entity.pdbx_description
1 polymer ?
#
loop_
_entity_poly.entity_id
_entity_poly.type
_entity_poly.pdbx_seq_one_letter_code
_entity_poly.pdbx_strand_id
1 'polypeptide(L)'
;MANETSMDLGYAMRAAGFGLSLFVSSLVLKAQDVTVTDPSWITPPEDQRLQIPTFRKTPSIEYPQEMKSSETGGYALVEEYVQTDGKRSTFSFQATSPYIEASVYQHRATWFRPAVLDGNPVESEIWYAIILNPKAASAQASNAKPRVLKVTPIFAAGASSDPRGSLVAKIVVEINAEGAVTDVLTDSPDAIAYRQDIQTGLKSWKFAPARRDGNPVAGQLSLPVIITPPWTAAQPGKTNPPKAIRKVRPEFPYAAQEAGYKGEVQIALVVDTQGVVREPIVVRSSNPAFDEPAVEAARQWKYEPGLRNGQPVNTALLQDFVFEFNIPHGGNDLATVDLPSAENLSKIPEQYRFDVPPKPRSIVFPVYPYELLRAKTRGHAKVVYCIDAGGKVIAARVVEASHPEFGLALVAAVSSYEFYPASKKGEPISTILTVKQVFSFSEDENILPRGDAHLLGQEIGHPDRILSPKDLDSPLTPISRRSPIFPCTVNKAVTEGRAVVEILVDRDGKARLPRIVSASEPDFGYAAVQAARDWSFEPPQAKKRNVVVRVRIPFKFSLEAL
;
A
#
# COMPACT_ATOMS: atom_id res chain seq x y z
N MET A 1 69.67 -57.90 -5.41
CA MET A 1 69.50 -58.19 -3.97
C MET A 1 68.44 -57.20 -3.49
N ALA A 2 67.22 -57.70 -3.36
CA ALA A 2 66.61 -58.09 -2.07
C ALA A 2 65.95 -56.84 -1.43
N ASN A 3 64.61 -56.74 -1.48
CA ASN A 3 63.67 -57.21 -0.44
C ASN A 3 63.72 -56.28 0.79
N GLU A 4 62.64 -55.90 1.49
CA GLU A 4 61.22 -56.32 1.50
C GLU A 4 60.38 -55.12 2.06
N THR A 5 59.05 -55.13 2.22
CA THR A 5 58.07 -56.24 2.20
C THR A 5 56.86 -55.96 1.28
N SER A 6 55.62 -55.97 1.79
CA SER A 6 54.36 -56.17 1.06
C SER A 6 53.13 -55.53 1.74
N MET A 7 52.07 -55.35 0.95
CA MET A 7 50.63 -55.50 1.29
C MET A 7 49.91 -54.34 2.04
N ASP A 8 48.63 -54.01 1.77
CA ASP A 8 47.67 -54.59 0.79
C ASP A 8 46.63 -53.58 0.23
N LEU A 9 45.82 -54.04 -0.74
CA LEU A 9 44.73 -53.40 -1.51
C LEU A 9 43.81 -52.36 -0.80
N GLY A 10 43.24 -51.44 -1.61
CA GLY A 10 41.78 -51.17 -1.50
C GLY A 10 41.20 -49.78 -1.83
N TYR A 11 40.90 -49.53 -3.12
CA TYR A 11 39.79 -48.68 -3.63
C TYR A 11 39.65 -47.16 -3.31
N ALA A 12 39.64 -46.38 -4.42
CA ALA A 12 38.85 -45.18 -4.78
C ALA A 12 37.88 -44.52 -3.76
N MET A 13 37.61 -43.20 -3.77
CA MET A 13 38.02 -42.12 -4.70
C MET A 13 37.86 -40.72 -4.05
N ARG A 14 38.77 -39.78 -4.40
CA ARG A 14 38.59 -38.31 -4.45
C ARG A 14 37.87 -37.60 -3.29
N ALA A 15 38.65 -37.02 -2.39
CA ALA A 15 38.34 -35.75 -1.74
C ALA A 15 39.39 -34.70 -2.16
N ALA A 16 38.96 -33.51 -2.61
CA ALA A 16 39.86 -32.41 -2.94
C ALA A 16 39.20 -31.05 -2.69
N GLY A 17 39.86 -30.18 -1.92
CA GLY A 17 39.57 -28.75 -1.87
C GLY A 17 38.64 -28.28 -0.74
N PHE A 18 39.18 -28.14 0.47
CA PHE A 18 38.70 -27.12 1.43
C PHE A 18 39.79 -26.06 1.62
N GLY A 19 39.84 -25.12 0.67
CA GLY A 19 40.60 -23.87 0.81
C GLY A 19 39.73 -22.82 1.47
N LEU A 20 39.94 -22.57 2.76
CA LEU A 20 39.19 -21.55 3.50
C LEU A 20 39.63 -20.15 3.04
N SER A 21 38.79 -19.43 2.31
CA SER A 21 39.02 -18.03 1.97
C SER A 21 37.80 -17.20 2.29
N LEU A 22 37.98 -16.16 3.12
CA LEU A 22 36.91 -15.26 3.51
C LEU A 22 36.51 -14.38 2.33
N PHE A 23 35.20 -14.29 2.08
CA PHE A 23 34.63 -13.03 1.57
C PHE A 23 33.63 -12.47 2.59
N VAL A 24 34.07 -11.37 3.19
CA VAL A 24 33.28 -10.53 4.09
C VAL A 24 32.28 -9.72 3.26
N SER A 25 31.03 -9.67 3.73
CA SER A 25 30.00 -8.65 3.47
C SER A 25 29.83 -8.10 2.04
N SER A 26 28.72 -8.48 1.40
CA SER A 26 28.02 -7.57 0.47
C SER A 26 26.50 -7.57 0.63
N LEU A 27 26.04 -7.51 1.89
CA LEU A 27 24.69 -7.03 2.22
C LEU A 27 24.59 -5.50 1.98
N VAL A 28 24.77 -5.07 0.72
CA VAL A 28 24.67 -3.66 0.30
C VAL A 28 23.24 -3.35 -0.14
N LEU A 29 22.32 -3.43 0.83
CA LEU A 29 20.96 -2.89 0.69
C LEU A 29 20.96 -1.37 0.88
N LYS A 30 21.51 -0.61 -0.09
CA LYS A 30 21.34 0.86 -0.16
C LYS A 30 21.30 1.40 -1.59
N ALA A 31 20.10 1.40 -2.18
CA ALA A 31 19.80 2.24 -3.34
C ALA A 31 18.28 2.53 -3.43
N GLN A 32 17.82 3.29 -2.43
CA GLN A 32 16.54 3.97 -2.25
C GLN A 32 16.74 4.76 -0.95
N ASP A 33 16.37 6.03 -0.93
CA ASP A 33 16.84 6.92 0.13
C ASP A 33 15.74 7.88 0.57
N VAL A 34 15.51 7.94 1.88
CA VAL A 34 14.52 8.83 2.50
C VAL A 34 15.24 9.84 3.38
N THR A 35 15.14 11.11 3.01
CA THR A 35 15.70 12.23 3.74
C THR A 35 14.56 13.01 4.39
N VAL A 36 14.57 13.14 5.72
CA VAL A 36 13.65 14.02 6.46
C VAL A 36 14.42 15.30 6.78
N THR A 37 13.92 16.46 6.36
CA THR A 37 14.58 17.73 6.63
C THR A 37 14.36 18.17 8.07
N ASP A 38 15.23 19.03 8.60
CA ASP A 38 14.97 19.70 9.87
C ASP A 38 13.67 20.51 9.83
N PRO A 39 12.98 20.72 10.97
CA PRO A 39 11.83 21.59 11.06
C PRO A 39 12.14 23.01 10.61
N SER A 40 11.13 23.67 10.05
CA SER A 40 11.15 25.07 9.64
C SER A 40 9.84 25.72 10.08
N TRP A 41 9.88 27.00 10.42
CA TRP A 41 8.68 27.75 10.79
C TRP A 41 7.71 27.82 9.59
N ILE A 42 6.40 27.63 9.83
CA ILE A 42 5.37 27.93 8.81
C ILE A 42 5.33 29.44 8.57
N THR A 43 5.54 30.24 9.61
CA THR A 43 5.67 31.70 9.54
C THR A 43 6.82 32.12 10.45
N PRO A 44 7.81 32.90 9.96
CA PRO A 44 8.90 33.37 10.80
C PRO A 44 8.37 34.12 12.04
N PRO A 45 8.83 33.79 13.25
CA PRO A 45 8.33 34.43 14.45
C PRO A 45 8.77 35.90 14.53
N GLU A 46 7.88 36.76 15.04
CA GLU A 46 8.19 38.16 15.32
C GLU A 46 9.28 38.28 16.40
N ASP A 47 9.24 37.42 17.42
CA ASP A 47 10.28 37.34 18.45
C ASP A 47 11.40 36.39 18.03
N GLN A 48 12.55 36.97 17.68
CA GLN A 48 13.74 36.23 17.23
C GLN A 48 14.40 35.37 18.34
N ARG A 49 13.98 35.53 19.61
CA ARG A 49 14.42 34.67 20.72
C ARG A 49 13.72 33.31 20.72
N LEU A 50 12.66 33.15 19.94
CA LEU A 50 11.91 31.90 19.83
C LEU A 50 12.74 30.82 19.14
N GLN A 51 13.13 29.81 19.91
CA GLN A 51 13.87 28.66 19.42
C GLN A 51 12.92 27.66 18.77
N ILE A 52 13.29 27.17 17.59
CA ILE A 52 12.47 26.26 16.79
C ILE A 52 12.36 24.85 17.42
N PRO A 53 11.20 24.18 17.36
CA PRO A 53 11.10 22.77 17.72
C PRO A 53 12.11 21.90 16.97
N THR A 54 12.61 20.87 17.65
CA THR A 54 13.54 19.90 17.04
C THR A 54 13.07 18.47 17.30
N PHE A 55 13.35 17.55 16.38
CA PHE A 55 13.07 16.13 16.61
C PHE A 55 13.87 15.62 17.81
N ARG A 56 13.25 14.84 18.73
CA ARG A 56 14.04 14.06 19.71
C ARG A 56 14.78 12.90 19.03
N LYS A 57 14.16 12.35 17.99
CA LYS A 57 14.70 11.35 17.06
C LYS A 57 14.04 11.58 15.71
N THR A 58 14.81 11.66 14.63
CA THR A 58 14.29 11.88 13.28
C THR A 58 13.30 10.78 12.87
N PRO A 59 12.16 11.12 12.25
CA PRO A 59 11.22 10.16 11.68
C PRO A 59 11.91 9.14 10.76
N SER A 60 11.60 7.86 10.97
CA SER A 60 12.04 6.74 10.12
C SER A 60 10.87 6.33 9.22
N ILE A 61 10.87 6.86 8.00
CA ILE A 61 9.85 6.58 6.99
C ILE A 61 10.32 5.41 6.12
N GLU A 62 9.45 4.43 5.87
CA GLU A 62 9.75 3.36 4.93
C GLU A 62 9.64 3.85 3.48
N TYR A 63 10.52 3.34 2.60
CA TYR A 63 10.41 3.63 1.17
C TYR A 63 9.30 2.74 0.56
N PRO A 64 8.24 3.32 -0.06
CA PRO A 64 7.09 2.56 -0.53
C PRO A 64 7.49 1.45 -1.51
N GLN A 65 6.92 0.25 -1.35
CA GLN A 65 7.25 -0.93 -2.16
C GLN A 65 6.91 -0.70 -3.65
N GLU A 66 5.81 0.00 -3.91
CA GLU A 66 5.27 0.36 -5.21
C GLU A 66 6.16 1.35 -5.97
N MET A 67 6.96 2.15 -5.24
CA MET A 67 7.90 3.10 -5.82
C MET A 67 9.30 2.50 -6.05
N LYS A 68 9.56 1.24 -5.68
CA LYS A 68 10.92 0.67 -5.72
C LYS A 68 11.50 0.49 -7.11
N SER A 69 10.63 0.21 -8.09
CA SER A 69 10.95 0.11 -9.51
C SER A 69 10.82 1.45 -10.25
N SER A 70 10.39 2.52 -9.57
CA SER A 70 10.24 3.85 -10.17
C SER A 70 11.60 4.51 -10.42
N GLU A 71 11.79 5.08 -11.61
CA GLU A 71 12.89 6.00 -11.88
C GLU A 71 12.62 7.43 -11.38
N THR A 72 11.38 7.73 -11.01
CA THR A 72 10.94 9.03 -10.48
C THR A 72 10.77 8.95 -8.98
N GLY A 73 11.41 9.87 -8.26
CA GLY A 73 11.23 10.03 -6.81
C GLY A 73 9.98 10.83 -6.46
N GLY A 74 9.92 11.30 -5.23
CA GLY A 74 8.90 12.24 -4.79
C GLY A 74 9.23 12.81 -3.42
N TYR A 75 8.31 13.61 -2.89
CA TYR A 75 8.38 14.12 -1.53
C TYR A 75 6.98 14.33 -0.94
N ALA A 76 6.96 14.58 0.37
CA ALA A 76 5.84 15.16 1.09
C ALA A 76 6.28 16.40 1.87
N LEU A 77 5.36 17.35 2.07
CA LEU A 77 5.46 18.48 2.98
C LEU A 77 4.51 18.20 4.15
N VAL A 78 5.01 18.16 5.38
CA VAL A 78 4.23 17.83 6.59
C VAL A 78 4.13 19.07 7.47
N GLU A 79 2.91 19.43 7.88
CA GLU A 79 2.60 20.53 8.79
C GLU A 79 2.19 19.98 10.17
N GLU A 80 2.83 20.45 11.23
CA GLU A 80 2.58 20.00 12.60
C GLU A 80 2.35 21.17 13.55
N TYR A 81 1.35 21.03 14.42
CA TYR A 81 1.35 21.71 15.70
C TYR A 81 2.28 20.98 16.67
N VAL A 82 3.11 21.71 17.42
CA VAL A 82 3.89 21.18 18.55
C VAL A 82 3.43 21.88 19.83
N GLN A 83 2.87 21.09 20.75
CA GLN A 83 2.41 21.52 22.07
C GLN A 83 3.59 21.72 23.04
N THR A 84 3.36 22.40 24.17
CA THR A 84 4.38 22.68 25.18
C THR A 84 5.04 21.44 25.80
N ASP A 85 4.38 20.27 25.78
CA ASP A 85 4.95 19.00 26.24
C ASP A 85 5.71 18.23 25.14
N GLY A 86 5.77 18.76 23.92
CA GLY A 86 6.38 18.13 22.76
C GLY A 86 5.51 17.09 22.05
N LYS A 87 4.24 16.90 22.45
CA LYS A 87 3.25 16.20 21.63
C LYS A 87 2.95 17.00 20.37
N ARG A 88 2.57 16.28 19.32
CA ARG A 88 2.16 16.86 18.05
C ARG A 88 0.65 16.76 17.82
N SER A 89 0.12 17.62 16.97
CA SER A 89 -1.15 17.42 16.29
C SER A 89 -0.96 17.77 14.81
N THR A 90 -1.02 16.76 13.96
CA THR A 90 -0.83 16.91 12.52
C THR A 90 -2.10 17.50 11.91
N PHE A 91 -2.01 18.71 11.37
CA PHE A 91 -3.15 19.33 10.69
C PHE A 91 -3.30 18.77 9.28
N SER A 92 -2.22 18.87 8.52
CA SER A 92 -2.18 18.58 7.10
C SER A 92 -0.81 18.01 6.74
N PHE A 93 -0.80 17.27 5.66
CA PHE A 93 0.40 17.12 4.86
C PHE A 93 -0.01 17.00 3.40
N GLN A 94 0.96 17.21 2.53
CA GLN A 94 0.81 17.20 1.10
C GLN A 94 1.84 16.24 0.53
N ALA A 95 1.44 15.31 -0.33
CA ALA A 95 2.34 14.30 -0.90
C ALA A 95 2.24 14.26 -2.42
N THR A 96 3.39 14.08 -3.07
CA THR A 96 3.48 13.94 -4.54
C THR A 96 3.03 12.59 -5.09
N SER A 97 2.61 11.66 -4.22
CA SER A 97 2.17 10.31 -4.57
C SER A 97 1.35 9.69 -3.42
N PRO A 98 0.24 8.99 -3.71
CA PRO A 98 -0.53 8.24 -2.69
C PRO A 98 0.29 7.20 -1.94
N TYR A 99 1.34 6.65 -2.55
CA TYR A 99 2.26 5.71 -1.89
C TYR A 99 3.12 6.41 -0.81
N ILE A 100 3.53 7.66 -1.06
CA ILE A 100 4.24 8.47 -0.06
C ILE A 100 3.27 8.86 1.05
N GLU A 101 2.05 9.27 0.70
CA GLU A 101 0.97 9.56 1.65
C GLU A 101 0.74 8.39 2.63
N ALA A 102 0.63 7.16 2.11
CA ALA A 102 0.50 5.95 2.93
C ALA A 102 1.70 5.76 3.88
N SER A 103 2.95 5.94 3.42
CA SER A 103 4.13 5.82 4.27
C SER A 103 4.25 6.93 5.32
N VAL A 104 3.77 8.15 5.03
CA VAL A 104 3.68 9.24 6.02
C VAL A 104 2.63 8.90 7.08
N TYR A 105 1.47 8.37 6.68
CA TYR A 105 0.43 7.91 7.61
C TYR A 105 0.86 6.73 8.50
N GLN A 106 1.51 5.73 7.93
CA GLN A 106 2.00 4.56 8.69
C GLN A 106 3.10 4.95 9.71
N HIS A 107 3.79 6.08 9.50
CA HIS A 107 4.79 6.56 10.43
C HIS A 107 4.18 7.14 11.71
N ARG A 108 4.26 6.36 12.80
CA ARG A 108 4.04 6.86 14.16
C ARG A 108 5.19 7.80 14.54
N ALA A 109 4.96 9.10 14.43
CA ALA A 109 5.99 10.10 14.72
C ALA A 109 6.49 10.06 16.17
N THR A 110 7.79 10.32 16.28
CA THR A 110 8.56 10.59 17.48
C THR A 110 8.18 11.93 18.12
N TRP A 111 8.40 12.05 19.44
CA TRP A 111 8.17 13.31 20.16
C TRP A 111 9.14 14.42 19.73
N PHE A 112 8.66 15.67 19.76
CA PHE A 112 9.49 16.86 19.60
C PHE A 112 10.15 17.28 20.91
N ARG A 113 11.20 18.10 20.81
CA ARG A 113 11.47 19.15 21.79
C ARG A 113 10.62 20.36 21.35
N PRO A 114 9.78 20.92 22.23
CA PRO A 114 8.89 22.03 21.88
C PRO A 114 9.67 23.29 21.50
N ALA A 115 8.98 24.29 20.96
CA ALA A 115 9.56 25.63 20.84
C ALA A 115 9.87 26.20 22.22
N VAL A 116 10.88 27.06 22.33
CA VAL A 116 11.30 27.65 23.60
C VAL A 116 11.44 29.16 23.45
N LEU A 117 10.77 29.91 24.33
CA LEU A 117 10.90 31.36 24.46
C LEU A 117 11.39 31.70 25.87
N ASP A 118 12.54 32.38 25.98
CA ASP A 118 13.18 32.72 27.26
C ASP A 118 13.31 31.53 28.25
N GLY A 119 13.56 30.33 27.72
CA GLY A 119 13.65 29.09 28.51
C GLY A 119 12.31 28.38 28.79
N ASN A 120 11.17 29.00 28.46
CA ASN A 120 9.84 28.43 28.66
C ASN A 120 9.35 27.71 27.39
N PRO A 121 8.83 26.48 27.49
CA PRO A 121 8.16 25.81 26.37
C PRO A 121 6.92 26.58 25.90
N VAL A 122 6.78 26.78 24.60
CA VAL A 122 5.59 27.40 23.98
C VAL A 122 5.06 26.54 22.84
N GLU A 123 3.77 26.71 22.52
CA GLU A 123 3.15 26.05 21.38
C GLU A 123 3.62 26.68 20.05
N SER A 124 3.65 25.89 18.97
CA SER A 124 4.29 26.30 17.72
C SER A 124 3.75 25.57 16.48
N GLU A 125 3.77 26.25 15.34
CA GLU A 125 3.47 25.69 14.02
C GLU A 125 4.74 25.58 13.19
N ILE A 126 5.06 24.36 12.78
CA ILE A 126 6.24 24.02 11.97
C ILE A 126 5.86 23.17 10.77
N TRP A 127 6.75 23.15 9.78
CA TRP A 127 6.73 22.19 8.70
C TRP A 127 8.08 21.52 8.52
N TYR A 128 8.10 20.38 7.85
CA TYR A 128 9.31 19.73 7.34
C TYR A 128 8.98 18.94 6.06
N ALA A 129 10.01 18.57 5.31
CA ALA A 129 9.86 17.73 4.13
C ALA A 129 10.37 16.31 4.35
N ILE A 130 9.74 15.36 3.68
CA ILE A 130 10.18 13.98 3.57
C ILE A 130 10.46 13.75 2.07
N ILE A 131 11.72 13.55 1.70
CA ILE A 131 12.20 13.44 0.32
C ILE A 131 12.59 11.99 0.04
N LEU A 132 12.01 11.38 -0.99
CA LEU A 132 12.23 10.00 -1.40
C LEU A 132 12.95 9.97 -2.76
N ASN A 133 14.26 9.73 -2.73
CA ASN A 133 15.08 9.62 -3.94
C ASN A 133 15.10 8.18 -4.48
N PRO A 134 14.91 7.98 -5.81
CA PRO A 134 14.84 6.67 -6.42
C PRO A 134 16.22 5.99 -6.48
N LYS A 135 16.22 4.69 -6.81
CA LYS A 135 17.45 3.89 -6.99
C LYS A 135 18.48 4.55 -7.92
N ALA A 136 18.00 5.17 -8.99
CA ALA A 136 18.80 5.86 -9.99
C ALA A 136 19.51 7.13 -9.48
N ALA A 137 19.08 7.70 -8.35
CA ALA A 137 19.67 8.89 -7.72
C ALA A 137 20.49 8.52 -6.44
N SER A 138 21.07 7.31 -6.42
CA SER A 138 21.90 6.84 -5.31
C SER A 138 23.16 7.67 -5.18
N ALA A 139 23.41 8.21 -3.98
CA ALA A 139 24.62 8.97 -3.66
C ALA A 139 25.91 8.11 -3.66
N GLN A 140 25.78 6.78 -3.74
CA GLN A 140 26.89 5.82 -3.76
C GLN A 140 27.21 5.29 -5.17
N ALA A 141 26.36 5.54 -6.17
CA ALA A 141 26.59 5.07 -7.53
C ALA A 141 27.59 5.97 -8.27
N SER A 142 28.47 5.35 -9.08
CA SER A 142 29.36 6.04 -10.01
C SER A 142 28.59 6.70 -11.16
N ASN A 143 27.54 6.03 -11.64
CA ASN A 143 26.61 6.53 -12.64
C ASN A 143 25.24 6.75 -11.98
N ALA A 144 24.78 8.00 -11.92
CA ALA A 144 23.56 8.40 -11.20
C ALA A 144 22.84 9.56 -11.90
N LYS A 145 21.51 9.58 -11.81
CA LYS A 145 20.66 10.74 -12.16
C LYS A 145 20.80 11.85 -11.10
N PRO A 146 20.41 13.11 -11.40
CA PRO A 146 20.40 14.17 -10.40
C PRO A 146 19.52 13.80 -9.21
N ARG A 147 19.82 14.38 -8.04
CA ARG A 147 19.23 13.98 -6.76
C ARG A 147 18.68 15.19 -6.02
N VAL A 148 17.49 15.05 -5.42
CA VAL A 148 16.90 16.11 -4.59
C VAL A 148 17.48 16.05 -3.18
N LEU A 149 18.01 17.18 -2.67
CA LEU A 149 18.61 17.31 -1.33
C LEU A 149 17.79 18.19 -0.39
N LYS A 150 17.13 19.21 -0.93
CA LYS A 150 16.19 20.08 -0.20
C LYS A 150 15.04 20.47 -1.12
N VAL A 151 13.83 20.38 -0.58
CA VAL A 151 12.61 20.95 -1.17
C VAL A 151 12.07 22.05 -0.26
N THR A 152 11.29 22.94 -0.84
CA THR A 152 10.51 23.99 -0.17
C THR A 152 9.13 24.09 -0.84
N PRO A 153 8.09 24.59 -0.15
CA PRO A 153 6.79 24.80 -0.76
C PRO A 153 6.86 25.73 -1.97
N ILE A 154 6.13 25.39 -3.03
CA ILE A 154 5.92 26.28 -4.18
C ILE A 154 4.56 26.92 -3.98
N PHE A 155 4.57 28.19 -3.58
CA PHE A 155 3.35 28.94 -3.30
C PHE A 155 2.81 29.63 -4.55
N ALA A 156 1.52 29.46 -4.84
CA ALA A 156 0.85 30.13 -5.95
C ALA A 156 -0.56 30.62 -5.56
N ALA A 157 -0.92 31.83 -5.98
CA ALA A 157 -2.25 32.38 -5.77
C ALA A 157 -3.27 31.70 -6.71
N GLY A 158 -4.42 31.29 -6.16
CA GLY A 158 -5.48 30.62 -6.95
C GLY A 158 -5.29 29.10 -7.14
N ALA A 159 -4.23 28.50 -6.59
CA ALA A 159 -4.14 27.05 -6.46
C ALA A 159 -5.33 26.52 -5.62
N SER A 160 -6.00 25.47 -6.10
CA SER A 160 -7.22 24.95 -5.47
C SER A 160 -6.92 24.35 -4.09
N SER A 161 -7.75 24.70 -3.10
CA SER A 161 -7.74 24.10 -1.77
C SER A 161 -8.74 22.92 -1.71
N ASP A 162 -8.42 21.85 -2.43
CA ASP A 162 -9.09 20.56 -2.23
C ASP A 162 -8.89 20.11 -0.77
N PRO A 163 -9.87 19.43 -0.12
CA PRO A 163 -9.73 18.98 1.26
C PRO A 163 -8.47 18.15 1.58
N ARG A 164 -7.82 17.52 0.58
CA ARG A 164 -6.44 17.01 0.66
C ARG A 164 -5.49 17.63 -0.36
N GLY A 165 -5.98 18.05 -1.52
CA GLY A 165 -5.16 18.26 -2.72
C GLY A 165 -4.32 19.53 -2.74
N SER A 166 -3.00 19.35 -2.69
CA SER A 166 -2.10 20.15 -3.52
C SER A 166 -2.37 19.91 -4.99
N LEU A 167 -2.09 20.92 -5.80
CA LEU A 167 -1.91 20.70 -7.22
C LEU A 167 -0.52 20.07 -7.46
N VAL A 168 -0.49 18.77 -7.74
CA VAL A 168 0.77 18.05 -8.03
C VAL A 168 1.02 18.03 -9.53
N ALA A 169 1.90 18.90 -10.00
CA ALA A 169 2.21 19.03 -11.42
C ALA A 169 3.55 18.34 -11.76
N LYS A 170 3.69 17.78 -12.98
CA LYS A 170 4.93 17.15 -13.42
C LYS A 170 5.81 18.14 -14.16
N ILE A 171 7.11 18.14 -13.84
CA ILE A 171 8.11 18.97 -14.51
C ILE A 171 9.35 18.13 -14.85
N VAL A 172 10.17 18.67 -15.75
CA VAL A 172 11.56 18.27 -15.99
C VAL A 172 12.43 19.46 -15.67
N VAL A 173 13.39 19.31 -14.76
CA VAL A 173 14.39 20.33 -14.47
C VAL A 173 15.72 19.96 -15.10
N GLU A 174 16.37 20.93 -15.72
CA GLU A 174 17.76 20.82 -16.14
C GLU A 174 18.67 21.28 -15.01
N ILE A 175 19.67 20.46 -14.67
CA ILE A 175 20.59 20.69 -13.56
C ILE A 175 22.02 20.63 -14.09
N ASN A 176 22.83 21.66 -13.81
CA ASN A 176 24.23 21.72 -14.23
C ASN A 176 25.15 20.85 -13.33
N ALA A 177 26.46 20.83 -13.63
CA ALA A 177 27.43 20.04 -12.87
C ALA A 177 27.61 20.52 -11.40
N GLU A 178 27.20 21.74 -11.09
CA GLU A 178 27.24 22.32 -9.75
C GLU A 178 25.96 22.02 -8.93
N GLY A 179 24.94 21.40 -9.54
CA GLY A 179 23.65 21.12 -8.89
C GLY A 179 22.64 22.29 -8.93
N ALA A 180 22.92 23.34 -9.71
CA ALA A 180 22.00 24.47 -9.92
C ALA A 180 21.03 24.20 -11.08
N VAL A 181 19.78 24.66 -10.93
CA VAL A 181 18.75 24.56 -11.97
C VAL A 181 19.02 25.57 -13.07
N THR A 182 19.11 25.12 -14.32
CA THR A 182 19.33 25.97 -15.51
C THR A 182 18.06 26.24 -16.30
N ASP A 183 17.14 25.26 -16.37
CA ASP A 183 15.83 25.42 -17.03
C ASP A 183 14.76 24.50 -16.41
N VAL A 184 13.49 24.81 -16.68
CA VAL A 184 12.29 24.11 -16.19
C VAL A 184 11.33 23.87 -17.36
N LEU A 185 11.33 22.64 -17.86
CA LEU A 185 10.50 22.19 -18.97
C LEU A 185 9.25 21.48 -18.47
N THR A 186 8.11 21.69 -19.12
CA THR A 186 6.86 20.97 -18.82
C THR A 186 5.82 21.11 -19.93
N ASP A 187 5.10 20.02 -20.16
CA ASP A 187 3.89 19.89 -20.99
C ASP A 187 2.60 19.78 -20.15
N SER A 188 2.70 19.66 -18.83
CA SER A 188 1.57 19.59 -17.91
C SER A 188 0.80 20.93 -17.91
N PRO A 189 -0.51 20.96 -18.25
CA PRO A 189 -1.29 22.19 -18.27
C PRO A 189 -1.25 22.95 -16.94
N ASP A 190 -1.26 22.20 -15.83
CA ASP A 190 -1.16 22.72 -14.48
C ASP A 190 0.21 23.39 -14.23
N ALA A 191 1.31 22.74 -14.60
CA ALA A 191 2.64 23.33 -14.48
C ALA A 191 2.86 24.53 -15.43
N ILE A 192 2.18 24.54 -16.58
CA ILE A 192 2.19 25.68 -17.51
C ILE A 192 1.50 26.90 -16.88
N ALA A 193 0.36 26.71 -16.20
CA ALA A 193 -0.38 27.77 -15.53
C ALA A 193 0.43 28.46 -14.41
N TYR A 194 1.23 27.69 -13.67
CA TYR A 194 2.03 28.16 -12.52
C TYR A 194 3.55 28.21 -12.80
N ARG A 195 3.96 28.31 -14.07
CA ARG A 195 5.37 28.21 -14.49
C ARG A 195 6.29 29.19 -13.74
N GLN A 196 5.83 30.42 -13.55
CA GLN A 196 6.63 31.47 -12.88
C GLN A 196 6.81 31.20 -11.38
N ASP A 197 5.77 30.68 -10.71
CA ASP A 197 5.84 30.28 -9.30
C ASP A 197 6.79 29.09 -9.13
N ILE A 198 6.69 28.09 -10.00
CA ILE A 198 7.60 26.93 -10.04
C ILE A 198 9.06 27.36 -10.24
N GLN A 199 9.33 28.18 -11.26
CA GLN A 199 10.68 28.72 -11.53
C GLN A 199 11.22 29.56 -10.36
N THR A 200 10.34 30.21 -9.59
CA THR A 200 10.75 31.00 -8.41
C THR A 200 11.02 30.11 -7.21
N GLY A 201 10.13 29.15 -6.91
CA GLY A 201 10.26 28.21 -5.80
C GLY A 201 11.50 27.33 -5.92
N LEU A 202 11.77 26.78 -7.11
CA LEU A 202 12.93 25.92 -7.38
C LEU A 202 14.30 26.58 -7.10
N LYS A 203 14.40 27.92 -7.11
CA LYS A 203 15.63 28.64 -6.72
C LYS A 203 16.02 28.41 -5.26
N SER A 204 15.06 28.02 -4.41
CA SER A 204 15.28 27.75 -2.98
C SER A 204 15.48 26.25 -2.66
N TRP A 205 15.37 25.39 -3.67
CA TRP A 205 15.65 23.96 -3.58
C TRP A 205 17.17 23.71 -3.68
N LYS A 206 17.61 22.50 -3.33
CA LYS A 206 18.99 22.06 -3.52
C LYS A 206 19.01 20.68 -4.18
N PHE A 207 19.88 20.53 -5.17
CA PHE A 207 20.10 19.27 -5.87
C PHE A 207 21.58 18.87 -5.79
N ALA A 208 21.86 17.57 -5.91
CA ALA A 208 23.15 17.11 -6.39
C ALA A 208 23.05 16.88 -7.91
N PRO A 209 24.12 17.15 -8.66
CA PRO A 209 24.19 16.91 -10.11
C PRO A 209 24.04 15.42 -10.44
N ALA A 210 23.85 15.12 -11.72
CA ALA A 210 24.06 13.75 -12.21
C ALA A 210 25.53 13.36 -12.02
N ARG A 211 25.81 12.04 -12.02
CA ARG A 211 27.18 11.53 -12.05
C ARG A 211 27.42 10.63 -13.24
N ARG A 212 28.60 10.77 -13.84
CA ARG A 212 29.15 9.84 -14.82
C ARG A 212 30.54 9.40 -14.36
N ASP A 213 30.71 8.10 -14.14
CA ASP A 213 31.95 7.47 -13.67
C ASP A 213 32.54 8.16 -12.42
N GLY A 214 31.65 8.57 -11.50
CA GLY A 214 31.96 9.28 -10.26
C GLY A 214 32.00 10.81 -10.38
N ASN A 215 32.19 11.35 -11.58
CA ASN A 215 32.33 12.78 -11.81
C ASN A 215 30.96 13.47 -11.92
N PRO A 216 30.79 14.68 -11.35
CA PRO A 216 29.56 15.46 -11.53
C PRO A 216 29.41 15.92 -12.98
N VAL A 217 28.20 15.76 -13.54
CA VAL A 217 27.85 16.19 -14.90
C VAL A 217 26.47 16.82 -14.90
N ALA A 218 26.19 17.66 -15.89
CA ALA A 218 24.86 18.16 -16.14
C ALA A 218 23.89 17.00 -16.46
N GLY A 219 22.62 17.15 -16.09
CA GLY A 219 21.60 16.13 -16.33
C GLY A 219 20.18 16.65 -16.09
N GLN A 220 19.22 15.94 -16.67
CA GLN A 220 17.80 16.22 -16.50
C GLN A 220 17.19 15.34 -15.40
N LEU A 221 16.23 15.90 -14.66
CA LEU A 221 15.44 15.19 -13.66
C LEU A 221 13.95 15.46 -13.88
N SER A 222 13.17 14.41 -14.17
CA SER A 222 11.71 14.49 -14.08
C SER A 222 11.28 14.29 -12.64
N LEU A 223 10.40 15.16 -12.14
CA LEU A 223 9.82 15.06 -10.80
C LEU A 223 8.41 15.67 -10.74
N PRO A 224 7.53 15.16 -9.86
CA PRO A 224 6.35 15.88 -9.42
C PRO A 224 6.73 17.04 -8.49
N VAL A 225 5.98 18.15 -8.57
CA VAL A 225 6.05 19.27 -7.62
C VAL A 225 4.67 19.60 -7.06
N ILE A 226 4.63 19.81 -5.74
CA ILE A 226 3.47 20.33 -4.99
C ILE A 226 3.41 21.84 -5.19
N ILE A 227 2.31 22.31 -5.76
CA ILE A 227 1.91 23.70 -5.85
C ILE A 227 0.73 23.88 -4.87
N THR A 228 0.87 24.83 -3.95
CA THR A 228 -0.07 25.04 -2.85
C THR A 228 -0.38 26.53 -2.69
N PRO A 229 -1.57 26.94 -2.21
CA PRO A 229 -1.77 28.31 -1.76
C PRO A 229 -0.73 28.67 -0.68
N PRO A 230 -0.34 29.95 -0.55
CA PRO A 230 0.47 30.44 0.56
C PRO A 230 -0.07 29.93 1.89
N TRP A 231 0.80 29.32 2.71
CA TRP A 231 0.42 28.96 4.07
C TRP A 231 0.13 30.22 4.87
N THR A 232 -1.16 30.50 5.08
CA THR A 232 -1.58 31.59 5.94
C THR A 232 -1.30 31.20 7.38
N ALA A 233 -0.43 31.99 8.04
CA ALA A 233 -0.24 31.96 9.47
C ALA A 233 -1.62 31.98 10.14
N ALA A 234 -1.94 30.92 10.88
CA ALA A 234 -2.66 31.18 12.10
C ALA A 234 -1.72 32.00 12.99
N GLN A 235 -2.24 33.02 13.66
CA GLN A 235 -1.52 33.55 14.82
C GLN A 235 -1.25 32.38 15.78
N PRO A 236 -0.10 32.33 16.48
CA PRO A 236 0.12 31.29 17.47
C PRO A 236 -0.98 31.36 18.52
N GLY A 237 -1.79 30.31 18.61
CA GLY A 237 -2.98 30.31 19.44
C GLY A 237 -3.71 28.98 19.43
N LYS A 238 -4.79 28.91 20.22
CA LYS A 238 -5.36 27.66 20.70
C LYS A 238 -5.92 26.80 19.56
N THR A 239 -5.51 25.54 19.57
CA THR A 239 -5.96 24.52 18.63
C THR A 239 -6.87 23.51 19.34
N ASN A 240 -7.92 23.08 18.65
CA ASN A 240 -8.80 22.02 19.11
C ASN A 240 -8.83 20.92 18.03
N PRO A 241 -8.48 19.66 18.34
CA PRO A 241 -8.59 18.58 17.37
C PRO A 241 -10.08 18.28 17.07
N PRO A 242 -10.40 17.73 15.87
CA PRO A 242 -11.76 17.35 15.54
C PRO A 242 -12.33 16.34 16.55
N LYS A 243 -13.57 16.57 16.99
CA LYS A 243 -14.24 15.73 17.97
C LYS A 243 -15.41 14.99 17.32
N ALA A 244 -15.41 13.66 17.37
CA ALA A 244 -16.44 12.87 16.72
C ALA A 244 -17.82 13.11 17.37
N ILE A 245 -18.79 13.57 16.58
CA ILE A 245 -20.21 13.73 16.96
C ILE A 245 -20.96 12.42 16.71
N ARG A 246 -20.69 11.78 15.57
CA ARG A 246 -21.33 10.53 15.15
C ARG A 246 -20.28 9.57 14.59
N LYS A 247 -20.18 8.38 15.18
CA LYS A 247 -19.46 7.24 14.61
C LYS A 247 -20.46 6.15 14.24
N VAL A 248 -20.43 5.72 12.99
CA VAL A 248 -21.13 4.53 12.49
C VAL A 248 -20.18 3.34 12.66
N ARG A 249 -20.65 2.22 13.19
CA ARG A 249 -19.81 1.01 13.29
C ARG A 249 -19.59 0.43 11.87
N PRO A 250 -18.41 -0.16 11.59
CA PRO A 250 -18.25 -0.92 10.36
C PRO A 250 -19.24 -2.08 10.37
N GLU A 251 -19.78 -2.39 9.20
CA GLU A 251 -20.56 -3.60 9.06
C GLU A 251 -19.61 -4.80 9.07
N PHE A 252 -19.91 -5.81 9.87
CA PHE A 252 -19.12 -7.03 9.86
C PHE A 252 -19.46 -7.81 8.59
N PRO A 253 -18.50 -8.17 7.72
CA PRO A 253 -18.80 -9.03 6.58
C PRO A 253 -19.39 -10.36 7.10
N TYR A 254 -20.60 -10.72 6.69
CA TYR A 254 -21.29 -11.89 7.26
C TYR A 254 -20.44 -13.18 7.15
N ALA A 255 -19.83 -13.42 6.00
CA ALA A 255 -18.91 -14.54 5.81
C ALA A 255 -17.67 -14.51 6.73
N ALA A 256 -17.24 -13.34 7.21
CA ALA A 256 -16.20 -13.21 8.23
C ALA A 256 -16.75 -13.37 9.66
N GLN A 257 -18.02 -13.03 9.88
CA GLN A 257 -18.73 -13.21 11.15
C GLN A 257 -18.97 -14.70 11.43
N GLU A 258 -19.52 -15.45 10.46
CA GLU A 258 -19.67 -16.92 10.53
C GLU A 258 -18.32 -17.61 10.72
N ALA A 259 -17.28 -17.15 10.00
CA ALA A 259 -15.93 -17.67 10.15
C ALA A 259 -15.20 -17.25 11.44
N GLY A 260 -15.83 -16.44 12.30
CA GLY A 260 -15.24 -15.94 13.55
C GLY A 260 -13.98 -15.10 13.36
N TYR A 261 -13.73 -14.58 12.16
CA TYR A 261 -12.53 -13.84 11.83
C TYR A 261 -12.54 -12.47 12.50
N LYS A 262 -11.52 -12.18 13.31
CA LYS A 262 -11.26 -10.86 13.86
C LYS A 262 -10.29 -10.09 12.99
N GLY A 263 -10.30 -8.76 13.09
CA GLY A 263 -9.28 -7.95 12.44
C GLY A 263 -9.22 -6.49 12.86
N GLU A 264 -8.16 -5.83 12.41
CA GLU A 264 -7.94 -4.40 12.56
C GLU A 264 -7.79 -3.77 11.18
N VAL A 265 -8.40 -2.61 10.98
CA VAL A 265 -8.17 -1.74 9.83
C VAL A 265 -7.86 -0.34 10.32
N GLN A 266 -6.69 0.16 9.99
CA GLN A 266 -6.32 1.55 10.22
C GLN A 266 -6.65 2.35 8.97
N ILE A 267 -7.47 3.39 9.13
CA ILE A 267 -7.88 4.30 8.08
C ILE A 267 -7.27 5.67 8.33
N ALA A 268 -6.70 6.24 7.28
CA ALA A 268 -6.45 7.67 7.22
C ALA A 268 -7.63 8.37 6.56
N LEU A 269 -8.01 9.53 7.09
CA LEU A 269 -9.10 10.35 6.58
C LEU A 269 -8.85 11.83 6.87
N VAL A 270 -9.55 12.73 6.18
CA VAL A 270 -9.59 14.15 6.54
C VAL A 270 -10.98 14.53 7.05
N VAL A 271 -11.03 15.28 8.14
CA VAL A 271 -12.23 16.00 8.57
C VAL A 271 -12.15 17.40 7.95
N ASP A 272 -13.13 17.77 7.11
CA ASP A 272 -13.17 19.11 6.52
C ASP A 272 -13.65 20.20 7.49
N THR A 273 -13.60 21.46 7.07
CA THR A 273 -14.08 22.62 7.86
C THR A 273 -15.56 22.56 8.27
N GLN A 274 -16.36 21.65 7.68
CA GLN A 274 -17.77 21.41 8.01
C GLN A 274 -17.96 20.15 8.87
N GLY A 275 -16.87 19.50 9.32
CA GLY A 275 -16.94 18.29 10.14
C GLY A 275 -17.27 17.02 9.36
N VAL A 276 -17.15 17.04 8.03
CA VAL A 276 -17.45 15.91 7.14
C VAL A 276 -16.16 15.14 6.83
N VAL A 277 -16.24 13.81 6.90
CA VAL A 277 -15.13 12.94 6.49
C VAL A 277 -14.96 12.95 4.97
N ARG A 278 -13.73 13.20 4.53
CA ARG A 278 -13.25 13.16 3.15
C ARG A 278 -12.21 12.05 2.99
N GLU A 279 -12.29 11.41 1.82
CA GLU A 279 -11.35 10.41 1.29
C GLU A 279 -10.74 9.44 2.33
N PRO A 280 -11.55 8.63 3.02
CA PRO A 280 -11.03 7.57 3.87
C PRO A 280 -10.28 6.52 3.03
N ILE A 281 -8.99 6.35 3.31
CA ILE A 281 -8.11 5.35 2.71
C ILE A 281 -7.62 4.35 3.76
N VAL A 282 -7.54 3.06 3.41
CA VAL A 282 -6.92 2.05 4.27
C VAL A 282 -5.41 2.20 4.19
N VAL A 283 -4.77 2.46 5.34
CA VAL A 283 -3.31 2.56 5.43
C VAL A 283 -2.67 1.29 5.98
N ARG A 284 -3.43 0.47 6.73
CA ARG A 284 -3.02 -0.86 7.19
C ARG A 284 -4.27 -1.70 7.46
N SER A 285 -4.24 -2.97 7.12
CA SER A 285 -5.23 -3.93 7.58
C SER A 285 -4.58 -5.26 7.98
N SER A 286 -5.21 -5.97 8.93
CA SER A 286 -4.81 -7.35 9.27
C SER A 286 -5.42 -8.37 8.31
N ASN A 287 -6.54 -8.02 7.67
CA ASN A 287 -7.22 -8.83 6.67
C ASN A 287 -7.96 -7.90 5.68
N PRO A 288 -7.69 -8.00 4.36
CA PRO A 288 -8.37 -7.28 3.29
C PRO A 288 -9.92 -7.28 3.32
N ALA A 289 -10.54 -8.34 3.84
CA ALA A 289 -12.01 -8.46 3.90
C ALA A 289 -12.68 -7.34 4.72
N PHE A 290 -11.93 -6.69 5.62
CA PHE A 290 -12.42 -5.60 6.46
C PHE A 290 -12.17 -4.20 5.85
N ASP A 291 -11.38 -4.09 4.78
CA ASP A 291 -10.94 -2.82 4.18
C ASP A 291 -12.13 -1.95 3.75
N GLU A 292 -13.03 -2.50 2.93
CA GLU A 292 -14.21 -1.79 2.40
C GLU A 292 -15.26 -1.44 3.48
N PRO A 293 -15.70 -2.36 4.36
CA PRO A 293 -16.63 -2.01 5.44
C PRO A 293 -16.13 -0.94 6.41
N ALA A 294 -14.81 -0.89 6.67
CA ALA A 294 -14.21 0.16 7.49
C ALA A 294 -14.27 1.52 6.77
N VAL A 295 -13.94 1.56 5.48
CA VAL A 295 -14.01 2.77 4.63
C VAL A 295 -15.45 3.32 4.58
N GLU A 296 -16.43 2.46 4.33
CA GLU A 296 -17.83 2.87 4.23
C GLU A 296 -18.44 3.33 5.57
N ALA A 297 -17.99 2.78 6.70
CA ALA A 297 -18.34 3.36 7.99
C ALA A 297 -17.66 4.72 8.21
N ALA A 298 -16.37 4.86 7.91
CA ALA A 298 -15.64 6.11 8.05
C ALA A 298 -16.28 7.26 7.26
N ARG A 299 -16.73 7.03 6.01
CA ARG A 299 -17.47 8.02 5.19
C ARG A 299 -18.72 8.57 5.88
N GLN A 300 -19.37 7.77 6.74
CA GLN A 300 -20.60 8.13 7.43
C GLN A 300 -20.37 8.83 8.79
N TRP A 301 -19.11 8.95 9.23
CA TRP A 301 -18.79 9.66 10.47
C TRP A 301 -18.98 11.17 10.32
N LYS A 302 -19.28 11.84 11.44
CA LYS A 302 -19.42 13.30 11.55
C LYS A 302 -18.66 13.79 12.77
N TYR A 303 -18.04 14.95 12.63
CA TYR A 303 -17.16 15.56 13.61
C TYR A 303 -17.58 17.02 13.88
N GLU A 304 -17.26 17.54 15.05
CA GLU A 304 -16.96 18.96 15.24
C GLU A 304 -15.63 19.18 14.50
N PRO A 305 -15.51 20.13 13.56
CA PRO A 305 -14.28 20.33 12.79
C PRO A 305 -13.12 20.69 13.71
N GLY A 306 -11.89 20.42 13.25
CA GLY A 306 -10.70 20.91 13.94
C GLY A 306 -10.72 22.45 13.92
N LEU A 307 -10.37 23.08 15.05
CA LEU A 307 -10.30 24.54 15.14
C LEU A 307 -8.85 24.99 15.30
N ARG A 308 -8.49 26.05 14.59
CA ARG A 308 -7.23 26.79 14.72
C ARG A 308 -7.59 28.24 14.99
N ASN A 309 -7.30 28.76 16.20
CA ASN A 309 -7.78 30.07 16.67
C ASN A 309 -9.30 30.27 16.60
N GLY A 310 -10.06 29.21 16.85
CA GLY A 310 -11.53 29.22 16.71
C GLY A 310 -12.05 29.19 15.27
N GLN A 311 -11.19 29.23 14.25
CA GLN A 311 -11.58 29.04 12.86
C GLN A 311 -11.51 27.55 12.48
N PRO A 312 -12.55 26.98 11.84
CA PRO A 312 -12.50 25.61 11.33
C PRO A 312 -11.41 25.40 10.28
N VAL A 313 -10.64 24.33 10.42
CA VAL A 313 -9.59 23.90 9.49
C VAL A 313 -9.76 22.42 9.11
N ASN A 314 -9.33 22.07 7.90
CA ASN A 314 -9.21 20.66 7.50
C ASN A 314 -8.19 19.99 8.43
N THR A 315 -8.47 18.77 8.89
CA THR A 315 -7.57 18.02 9.78
C THR A 315 -7.47 16.55 9.38
N ALA A 316 -6.26 16.08 9.14
CA ALA A 316 -5.97 14.67 8.89
C ALA A 316 -6.01 13.84 10.19
N LEU A 317 -6.68 12.69 10.16
CA LEU A 317 -6.79 11.76 11.28
C LEU A 317 -6.44 10.33 10.84
N LEU A 318 -5.77 9.60 11.73
CA LEU A 318 -5.73 8.14 11.72
C LEU A 318 -6.81 7.60 12.66
N GLN A 319 -7.58 6.63 12.22
CA GLN A 319 -8.62 5.98 13.01
C GLN A 319 -8.53 4.46 12.86
N ASP A 320 -8.44 3.77 13.99
CA ASP A 320 -8.43 2.31 14.05
C ASP A 320 -9.87 1.77 14.15
N PHE A 321 -10.20 0.85 13.25
CA PHE A 321 -11.42 0.04 13.27
C PHE A 321 -11.05 -1.36 13.75
N VAL A 322 -11.71 -1.81 14.81
CA VAL A 322 -11.56 -3.16 15.37
C VAL A 322 -12.81 -3.97 15.03
N PHE A 323 -12.61 -5.04 14.27
CA PHE A 323 -13.63 -6.03 13.91
C PHE A 323 -13.58 -7.16 14.93
N GLU A 324 -14.38 -7.01 15.99
CA GLU A 324 -14.63 -8.04 16.98
C GLU A 324 -16.12 -8.29 17.12
N PHE A 325 -16.52 -9.55 16.95
CA PHE A 325 -17.89 -10.00 17.19
C PHE A 325 -17.92 -10.84 18.46
N ASN A 326 -18.53 -10.29 19.52
CA ASN A 326 -18.83 -11.06 20.74
C ASN A 326 -20.23 -11.67 20.59
N ILE A 327 -20.32 -12.97 20.38
CA ILE A 327 -21.60 -13.70 20.34
C ILE A 327 -22.09 -13.91 21.79
N PRO A 328 -23.25 -13.39 22.21
CA PRO A 328 -23.75 -13.59 23.59
C PRO A 328 -24.19 -15.02 23.90
N HIS A 329 -24.40 -15.84 22.86
CA HIS A 329 -24.70 -17.27 22.96
C HIS A 329 -23.63 -18.03 22.18
N GLY A 330 -22.61 -18.52 22.89
CA GLY A 330 -21.37 -19.00 22.30
C GLY A 330 -21.53 -20.23 21.42
N GLY A 331 -21.56 -20.01 20.10
CA GLY A 331 -21.10 -21.00 19.12
C GLY A 331 -19.58 -21.15 19.24
N ASN A 332 -19.11 -21.98 20.16
CA ASN A 332 -17.74 -22.48 20.16
C ASN A 332 -17.62 -23.57 19.07
N ASP A 333 -17.70 -23.18 17.80
CA ASP A 333 -17.26 -24.01 16.67
C ASP A 333 -16.80 -23.10 15.52
N LEU A 334 -15.53 -23.23 15.15
CA LEU A 334 -14.88 -22.45 14.09
C LEU A 334 -15.16 -23.09 12.73
N ALA A 335 -15.93 -22.41 11.87
CA ALA A 335 -16.12 -22.80 10.48
C ALA A 335 -15.90 -21.58 9.57
N THR A 336 -14.74 -21.39 8.94
CA THR A 336 -14.41 -22.16 7.73
C THR A 336 -12.92 -22.08 7.36
N VAL A 337 -12.06 -22.50 8.28
CA VAL A 337 -10.98 -23.42 7.88
C VAL A 337 -11.41 -24.75 8.43
N ASP A 338 -11.61 -25.77 7.57
CA ASP A 338 -11.89 -27.13 8.02
C ASP A 338 -10.61 -27.65 8.67
N LEU A 339 -10.39 -27.29 9.94
CA LEU A 339 -9.36 -27.90 10.76
C LEU A 339 -9.70 -29.39 10.81
N PRO A 340 -8.77 -30.28 10.39
CA PRO A 340 -9.06 -31.69 10.36
C PRO A 340 -9.43 -32.16 11.78
N SER A 341 -10.63 -32.71 11.93
CA SER A 341 -11.07 -33.39 13.15
C SER A 341 -10.03 -34.42 13.59
N ALA A 342 -10.03 -34.86 14.85
CA ALA A 342 -9.06 -35.86 15.34
C ALA A 342 -9.00 -37.12 14.44
N GLU A 343 -10.15 -37.54 13.90
CA GLU A 343 -10.23 -38.63 12.93
C GLU A 343 -9.57 -38.27 11.57
N ASN A 344 -9.77 -37.06 11.06
CA ASN A 344 -9.16 -36.60 9.81
C ASN A 344 -7.66 -36.26 9.95
N LEU A 345 -7.21 -35.83 11.14
CA LEU A 345 -5.79 -35.68 11.49
C LEU A 345 -5.06 -37.02 11.38
N SER A 346 -5.69 -38.13 11.76
CA SER A 346 -5.11 -39.47 11.60
C SER A 346 -4.86 -39.85 10.13
N LYS A 347 -5.66 -39.31 9.20
CA LYS A 347 -5.56 -39.56 7.74
C LYS A 347 -4.45 -38.72 7.07
N ILE A 348 -3.95 -37.68 7.76
CA ILE A 348 -2.81 -36.86 7.33
C ILE A 348 -1.51 -37.60 7.70
N PRO A 349 -0.43 -37.57 6.88
CA PRO A 349 0.86 -38.17 7.23
C PRO A 349 1.45 -37.56 8.50
N GLU A 350 2.12 -38.37 9.33
CA GLU A 350 2.52 -37.98 10.69
C GLU A 350 3.34 -36.67 10.78
N GLN A 351 4.18 -36.41 9.79
CA GLN A 351 5.03 -35.22 9.68
C GLN A 351 4.24 -33.90 9.50
N TYR A 352 2.95 -33.99 9.13
CA TYR A 352 2.04 -32.84 8.95
C TYR A 352 0.95 -32.77 10.04
N ARG A 353 0.95 -33.68 11.03
CA ARG A 353 -0.01 -33.67 12.15
C ARG A 353 0.50 -32.77 13.27
N PHE A 354 -0.36 -31.88 13.76
CA PHE A 354 -0.07 -30.94 14.85
C PHE A 354 -0.71 -31.35 16.17
N ASP A 355 -0.17 -30.84 17.27
CA ASP A 355 -0.78 -30.88 18.60
C ASP A 355 -1.57 -29.57 18.87
N VAL A 356 -1.09 -28.44 18.33
CA VAL A 356 -1.77 -27.13 18.38
C VAL A 356 -2.12 -26.70 16.95
N PRO A 357 -3.40 -26.42 16.64
CA PRO A 357 -3.82 -26.06 15.29
C PRO A 357 -3.25 -24.70 14.84
N PRO A 358 -3.05 -24.51 13.53
CA PRO A 358 -2.72 -23.21 12.97
C PRO A 358 -3.90 -22.26 13.17
N LYS A 359 -3.61 -20.98 13.38
CA LYS A 359 -4.65 -19.94 13.54
C LYS A 359 -4.64 -19.01 12.34
N PRO A 360 -5.77 -18.75 11.66
CA PRO A 360 -5.84 -17.75 10.60
C PRO A 360 -5.26 -16.40 11.03
N ARG A 361 -4.42 -15.80 10.19
CA ARG A 361 -3.85 -14.46 10.37
C ARG A 361 -4.40 -13.49 9.33
N SER A 362 -4.46 -13.91 8.07
CA SER A 362 -5.09 -13.19 6.96
C SER A 362 -5.77 -14.20 6.04
N ILE A 363 -7.05 -13.99 5.73
CA ILE A 363 -7.87 -14.86 4.87
C ILE A 363 -8.63 -13.98 3.90
N VAL A 364 -8.48 -14.22 2.60
CA VAL A 364 -9.06 -13.37 1.55
C VAL A 364 -10.22 -14.10 0.86
N PHE A 365 -11.35 -13.44 0.63
CA PHE A 365 -12.45 -14.10 -0.11
C PHE A 365 -12.10 -14.26 -1.59
N PRO A 366 -12.43 -15.41 -2.22
CA PRO A 366 -12.24 -15.60 -3.64
C PRO A 366 -13.09 -14.63 -4.47
N VAL A 367 -12.50 -14.17 -5.58
CA VAL A 367 -13.25 -13.47 -6.62
C VAL A 367 -14.27 -14.41 -7.23
N TYR A 368 -15.52 -13.97 -7.36
CA TYR A 368 -16.54 -14.72 -8.09
C TYR A 368 -16.17 -14.72 -9.58
N PRO A 369 -16.00 -15.87 -10.26
CA PRO A 369 -15.64 -15.90 -11.67
C PRO A 369 -16.65 -15.12 -12.53
N TYR A 370 -16.17 -14.08 -13.22
CA TYR A 370 -17.02 -13.07 -13.86
C TYR A 370 -18.10 -13.66 -14.80
N GLU A 371 -17.75 -14.63 -15.66
CA GLU A 371 -18.73 -15.20 -16.60
C GLU A 371 -19.79 -16.07 -15.86
N LEU A 372 -19.42 -16.75 -14.77
CA LEU A 372 -20.37 -17.49 -13.93
C LEU A 372 -21.28 -16.54 -13.14
N LEU A 373 -20.73 -15.45 -12.60
CA LEU A 373 -21.48 -14.36 -11.96
C LEU A 373 -22.50 -13.75 -12.94
N ARG A 374 -22.06 -13.43 -14.16
CA ARG A 374 -22.88 -12.86 -15.23
C ARG A 374 -23.99 -13.82 -15.70
N ALA A 375 -23.70 -15.13 -15.73
CA ALA A 375 -24.68 -16.18 -15.99
C ALA A 375 -25.62 -16.48 -14.80
N LYS A 376 -25.37 -15.90 -13.62
CA LYS A 376 -26.02 -16.24 -12.33
C LYS A 376 -25.87 -17.72 -11.95
N THR A 377 -24.76 -18.34 -12.37
CA THR A 377 -24.41 -19.72 -12.05
C THR A 377 -23.85 -19.78 -10.63
N ARG A 378 -24.50 -20.57 -9.76
CA ARG A 378 -24.04 -20.87 -8.39
C ARG A 378 -23.21 -22.15 -8.37
N GLY A 379 -22.48 -22.38 -7.29
CA GLY A 379 -21.74 -23.63 -7.13
C GLY A 379 -20.90 -23.70 -5.87
N HIS A 380 -19.89 -24.57 -5.90
CA HIS A 380 -18.93 -24.75 -4.81
C HIS A 380 -17.58 -25.23 -5.32
N ALA A 381 -16.55 -25.04 -4.50
CA ALA A 381 -15.24 -25.63 -4.68
C ALA A 381 -14.65 -26.05 -3.33
N LYS A 382 -13.74 -27.02 -3.37
CA LYS A 382 -12.98 -27.53 -2.23
C LYS A 382 -11.51 -27.65 -2.62
N VAL A 383 -10.65 -27.04 -1.81
CA VAL A 383 -9.21 -26.99 -2.02
C VAL A 383 -8.51 -27.59 -0.81
N VAL A 384 -7.55 -28.48 -1.07
CA VAL A 384 -6.57 -28.94 -0.08
C VAL A 384 -5.29 -28.14 -0.29
N TYR A 385 -4.67 -27.67 0.79
CA TYR A 385 -3.49 -26.83 0.72
C TYR A 385 -2.51 -27.12 1.86
N CYS A 386 -1.24 -26.83 1.64
CA CYS A 386 -0.18 -27.00 2.62
C CYS A 386 0.34 -25.63 3.07
N ILE A 387 0.36 -25.41 4.37
CA ILE A 387 1.08 -24.29 4.99
C ILE A 387 2.46 -24.75 5.47
N ASP A 388 3.46 -23.89 5.37
CA ASP A 388 4.79 -24.10 5.92
C ASP A 388 4.85 -23.79 7.44
N ALA A 389 6.01 -24.05 8.05
CA ALA A 389 6.28 -23.74 9.46
C ALA A 389 6.32 -22.22 9.76
N GLY A 390 6.32 -21.35 8.74
CA GLY A 390 6.13 -19.90 8.87
C GLY A 390 4.66 -19.46 8.77
N GLY A 391 3.75 -20.39 8.47
CA GLY A 391 2.32 -20.13 8.30
C GLY A 391 1.92 -19.62 6.91
N LYS A 392 2.78 -19.73 5.89
CA LYS A 392 2.44 -19.36 4.51
C LYS A 392 1.96 -20.55 3.70
N VAL A 393 0.99 -20.35 2.81
CA VAL A 393 0.56 -21.40 1.87
C VAL A 393 1.63 -21.60 0.79
N ILE A 394 2.21 -22.80 0.74
CA ILE A 394 3.30 -23.16 -0.18
C ILE A 394 2.89 -24.14 -1.29
N ALA A 395 1.69 -24.72 -1.18
CA ALA A 395 1.08 -25.55 -2.23
C ALA A 395 -0.44 -25.61 -2.04
N ALA A 396 -1.20 -25.69 -3.13
CA ALA A 396 -2.65 -25.90 -3.12
C ALA A 396 -3.08 -26.86 -4.24
N ARG A 397 -4.26 -27.46 -4.10
CA ARG A 397 -4.88 -28.30 -5.15
C ARG A 397 -6.39 -28.34 -5.00
N VAL A 398 -7.11 -28.11 -6.09
CA VAL A 398 -8.56 -28.38 -6.17
C VAL A 398 -8.78 -29.88 -6.02
N VAL A 399 -9.64 -30.28 -5.08
CA VAL A 399 -10.06 -31.68 -4.90
C VAL A 399 -11.50 -31.93 -5.35
N GLU A 400 -12.31 -30.88 -5.39
CA GLU A 400 -13.71 -30.92 -5.84
C GLU A 400 -14.08 -29.51 -6.33
N ALA A 401 -14.79 -29.40 -7.45
CA ALA A 401 -15.44 -28.15 -7.83
C ALA A 401 -16.62 -28.44 -8.75
N SER A 402 -17.73 -27.72 -8.57
CA SER A 402 -18.88 -27.83 -9.47
C SER A 402 -18.60 -27.22 -10.85
N HIS A 403 -17.68 -26.25 -10.92
CA HIS A 403 -17.12 -25.66 -12.13
C HIS A 403 -15.61 -25.43 -11.92
N PRO A 404 -14.73 -25.71 -12.90
CA PRO A 404 -13.28 -25.51 -12.76
C PRO A 404 -12.88 -24.10 -12.30
N GLU A 405 -13.61 -23.09 -12.77
CA GLU A 405 -13.43 -21.68 -12.46
C GLU A 405 -13.58 -21.37 -10.97
N PHE A 406 -14.53 -22.01 -10.28
CA PHE A 406 -14.69 -21.87 -8.82
C PHE A 406 -13.49 -22.48 -8.07
N GLY A 407 -12.93 -23.57 -8.60
CA GLY A 407 -11.71 -24.18 -8.07
C GLY A 407 -10.49 -23.25 -8.20
N LEU A 408 -10.28 -22.70 -9.40
CA LEU A 408 -9.17 -21.78 -9.67
C LEU A 408 -9.28 -20.47 -8.87
N ALA A 409 -10.48 -19.91 -8.75
CA ALA A 409 -10.73 -18.74 -7.90
C ALA A 409 -10.41 -19.01 -6.42
N LEU A 410 -10.85 -20.16 -5.89
CA LEU A 410 -10.55 -20.55 -4.51
C LEU A 410 -9.05 -20.80 -4.31
N VAL A 411 -8.35 -21.39 -5.28
CA VAL A 411 -6.88 -21.56 -5.24
C VAL A 411 -6.15 -20.22 -5.19
N ALA A 412 -6.55 -19.23 -6.00
CA ALA A 412 -5.92 -17.91 -6.01
C ALA A 412 -6.11 -17.18 -4.66
N ALA A 413 -7.30 -17.31 -4.06
CA ALA A 413 -7.58 -16.80 -2.72
C ALA A 413 -6.73 -17.50 -1.65
N VAL A 414 -6.74 -18.84 -1.63
CA VAL A 414 -5.97 -19.68 -0.69
C VAL A 414 -4.47 -19.43 -0.78
N SER A 415 -3.94 -19.16 -1.99
CA SER A 415 -2.53 -18.76 -2.18
C SER A 415 -2.18 -17.44 -1.48
N SER A 416 -3.18 -16.64 -1.10
CA SER A 416 -3.04 -15.39 -0.35
C SER A 416 -3.23 -15.53 1.15
N TYR A 417 -3.49 -16.74 1.67
CA TYR A 417 -3.76 -16.95 3.10
C TYR A 417 -2.46 -16.96 3.91
N GLU A 418 -2.50 -16.32 5.08
CA GLU A 418 -1.46 -16.39 6.09
C GLU A 418 -2.02 -16.91 7.42
N PHE A 419 -1.20 -17.63 8.16
CA PHE A 419 -1.53 -18.25 9.44
C PHE A 419 -0.46 -17.93 10.49
N TYR A 420 -0.83 -17.99 11.76
CA TYR A 420 0.10 -18.41 12.80
C TYR A 420 0.29 -19.93 12.63
N PRO A 421 1.53 -20.43 12.57
CA PRO A 421 1.80 -21.82 12.20
C PRO A 421 1.22 -22.80 13.22
N ALA A 422 0.93 -24.01 12.74
CA ALA A 422 0.61 -25.14 13.60
C ALA A 422 1.86 -25.56 14.37
N SER A 423 1.72 -26.16 15.56
CA SER A 423 2.88 -26.69 16.29
C SER A 423 2.69 -28.11 16.79
N LYS A 424 3.81 -28.83 16.89
CA LYS A 424 3.90 -30.20 17.41
C LYS A 424 5.03 -30.24 18.43
N LYS A 425 4.76 -30.68 19.67
CA LYS A 425 5.68 -30.64 20.82
C LYS A 425 6.29 -29.24 21.08
N GLY A 426 5.56 -28.18 20.74
CA GLY A 426 5.98 -26.78 20.87
C GLY A 426 6.66 -26.19 19.63
N GLU A 427 7.17 -27.01 18.70
CA GLU A 427 7.86 -26.54 17.49
C GLU A 427 6.88 -26.26 16.34
N PRO A 428 7.05 -25.15 15.59
CA PRO A 428 6.27 -24.87 14.38
C PRO A 428 6.48 -25.94 13.31
N ILE A 429 5.39 -26.42 12.69
CA ILE A 429 5.45 -27.42 11.62
C ILE A 429 4.63 -27.00 10.40
N SER A 430 5.03 -27.52 9.23
CA SER A 430 4.17 -27.52 8.06
C SER A 430 2.96 -28.44 8.28
N THR A 431 1.79 -28.08 7.77
CA THR A 431 0.60 -28.93 7.85
C THR A 431 -0.29 -28.82 6.60
N ILE A 432 -1.21 -29.77 6.45
CA ILE A 432 -2.15 -29.85 5.33
C ILE A 432 -3.56 -29.56 5.86
N LEU A 433 -4.22 -28.60 5.23
CA LEU A 433 -5.55 -28.12 5.57
C LEU A 433 -6.49 -28.25 4.38
N THR A 434 -7.78 -28.08 4.64
CA THR A 434 -8.84 -28.09 3.63
C THR A 434 -9.74 -26.87 3.82
N VAL A 435 -10.25 -26.33 2.73
CA VAL A 435 -11.31 -25.31 2.74
C VAL A 435 -12.34 -25.62 1.66
N LYS A 436 -13.61 -25.40 1.98
CA LYS A 436 -14.73 -25.45 1.04
C LYS A 436 -15.35 -24.05 0.94
N GLN A 437 -15.56 -23.56 -0.27
CA GLN A 437 -16.30 -22.33 -0.56
C GLN A 437 -17.59 -22.68 -1.30
N VAL A 438 -18.70 -22.07 -0.86
CA VAL A 438 -19.94 -21.99 -1.65
C VAL A 438 -19.98 -20.64 -2.36
N PHE A 439 -20.34 -20.65 -3.64
CA PHE A 439 -20.48 -19.47 -4.50
C PHE A 439 -21.97 -19.22 -4.71
N SER A 440 -22.56 -18.39 -3.85
CA SER A 440 -24.00 -18.12 -3.78
C SER A 440 -24.32 -16.62 -3.95
N PHE A 441 -25.62 -16.32 -3.99
CA PHE A 441 -26.17 -14.96 -3.95
C PHE A 441 -27.17 -14.77 -2.79
N SER A 442 -27.33 -15.75 -1.89
CA SER A 442 -28.02 -15.56 -0.61
C SER A 442 -27.23 -14.58 0.25
N GLU A 443 -27.92 -13.71 1.00
CA GLU A 443 -27.26 -12.70 1.83
C GLU A 443 -26.27 -13.34 2.82
N ASP A 444 -26.61 -14.52 3.34
CA ASP A 444 -25.81 -15.32 4.28
C ASP A 444 -24.57 -16.01 3.66
N GLU A 445 -24.47 -16.10 2.32
CA GLU A 445 -23.32 -16.76 1.65
C GLU A 445 -22.70 -15.86 0.56
N ASN A 446 -23.03 -14.57 0.56
CA ASN A 446 -22.62 -13.66 -0.50
C ASN A 446 -21.16 -13.19 -0.30
N ILE A 447 -20.28 -13.63 -1.19
CA ILE A 447 -18.86 -13.20 -1.25
C ILE A 447 -18.61 -12.01 -2.20
N LEU A 448 -19.67 -11.49 -2.85
CA LEU A 448 -19.57 -10.35 -3.77
C LEU A 448 -19.39 -9.03 -3.00
N PRO A 449 -18.46 -8.16 -3.42
CA PRO A 449 -18.38 -6.78 -2.95
C PRO A 449 -19.69 -6.02 -3.08
N ARG A 450 -19.87 -4.98 -2.24
CA ARG A 450 -21.02 -4.09 -2.39
C ARG A 450 -20.94 -3.30 -3.69
N GLY A 451 -22.09 -3.14 -4.34
CA GLY A 451 -22.19 -2.46 -5.63
C GLY A 451 -21.97 -3.36 -6.86
N ASP A 452 -21.24 -4.48 -6.76
CA ASP A 452 -20.94 -5.36 -7.90
C ASP A 452 -22.22 -5.82 -8.63
N ALA A 453 -23.27 -6.20 -7.90
CA ALA A 453 -24.55 -6.59 -8.49
C ALA A 453 -25.25 -5.45 -9.26
N HIS A 454 -25.13 -4.21 -8.79
CA HIS A 454 -25.68 -3.04 -9.48
C HIS A 454 -24.85 -2.69 -10.73
N LEU A 455 -23.52 -2.72 -10.59
CA LEU A 455 -22.59 -2.41 -11.67
C LEU A 455 -22.66 -3.44 -12.80
N LEU A 456 -22.82 -4.73 -12.46
CA LEU A 456 -23.06 -5.81 -13.42
C LEU A 456 -24.40 -5.62 -14.14
N GLY A 457 -25.44 -5.16 -13.43
CA GLY A 457 -26.71 -4.76 -14.02
C GLY A 457 -26.54 -3.61 -15.02
N GLN A 458 -25.73 -2.59 -14.68
CA GLN A 458 -25.39 -1.51 -15.62
C GLN A 458 -24.60 -2.04 -16.83
N GLU A 459 -23.62 -2.93 -16.64
CA GLU A 459 -22.83 -3.49 -17.73
C GLU A 459 -23.66 -4.33 -18.71
N ILE A 460 -24.61 -5.12 -18.21
CA ILE A 460 -25.49 -5.95 -19.03
C ILE A 460 -26.54 -5.10 -19.75
N GLY A 461 -27.19 -4.15 -19.07
CA GLY A 461 -28.31 -3.39 -19.61
C GLY A 461 -27.92 -2.11 -20.38
N HIS A 462 -26.81 -1.48 -20.00
CA HIS A 462 -26.36 -0.18 -20.51
C HIS A 462 -24.82 -0.12 -20.67
N PRO A 463 -24.21 -1.00 -21.48
CA PRO A 463 -22.75 -1.03 -21.70
C PRO A 463 -22.21 0.27 -22.33
N ASP A 464 -23.07 1.05 -22.99
CA ASP A 464 -22.80 2.39 -23.53
C ASP A 464 -22.47 3.43 -22.45
N ARG A 465 -22.91 3.21 -21.21
CA ARG A 465 -22.63 4.09 -20.06
C ARG A 465 -21.29 3.80 -19.37
N ILE A 466 -20.54 2.83 -19.88
CA ILE A 466 -19.21 2.47 -19.40
C ILE A 466 -18.20 3.02 -20.41
N LEU A 467 -17.46 4.06 -19.99
CA LEU A 467 -16.54 4.76 -20.86
C LEU A 467 -15.22 4.01 -21.06
N SER A 468 -14.43 4.44 -22.04
CA SER A 468 -13.04 4.01 -22.21
C SER A 468 -12.08 5.04 -21.59
N PRO A 469 -10.80 4.70 -21.39
CA PRO A 469 -9.81 5.63 -20.82
C PRO A 469 -9.52 6.84 -21.72
N LYS A 470 -9.93 6.80 -23.00
CA LYS A 470 -9.78 7.90 -23.96
C LYS A 470 -10.86 8.99 -23.79
N ASP A 471 -11.95 8.65 -23.08
CA ASP A 471 -13.10 9.54 -22.88
C ASP A 471 -13.02 10.29 -21.54
N LEU A 472 -11.97 10.04 -20.75
CA LEU A 472 -11.72 10.69 -19.46
C LEU A 472 -11.08 12.07 -19.64
N ASP A 473 -11.35 12.98 -18.70
CA ASP A 473 -10.76 14.32 -18.64
C ASP A 473 -9.24 14.24 -18.36
N SER A 474 -8.82 13.22 -17.60
CA SER A 474 -7.42 12.93 -17.24
C SER A 474 -7.14 11.41 -17.29
N PRO A 475 -5.89 10.97 -17.52
CA PRO A 475 -5.52 9.57 -17.39
C PRO A 475 -5.82 8.99 -16.00
N LEU A 476 -6.18 7.71 -15.93
CA LEU A 476 -6.53 7.04 -14.69
C LEU A 476 -5.31 6.88 -13.74
N THR A 477 -5.28 7.62 -12.63
CA THR A 477 -4.21 7.55 -11.63
C THR A 477 -4.45 6.41 -10.62
N PRO A 478 -3.52 5.46 -10.44
CA PRO A 478 -3.64 4.43 -9.40
C PRO A 478 -3.29 4.97 -8.01
N ILE A 479 -4.18 4.73 -7.03
CA ILE A 479 -3.96 4.97 -5.60
C ILE A 479 -3.34 3.72 -4.95
N SER A 480 -3.91 2.54 -5.21
CA SER A 480 -3.44 1.27 -4.67
C SER A 480 -3.50 0.18 -5.73
N ARG A 481 -2.42 -0.59 -5.86
CA ARG A 481 -2.30 -1.73 -6.77
C ARG A 481 -1.53 -2.84 -6.08
N ARG A 482 -2.20 -3.62 -5.22
CA ARG A 482 -1.58 -4.81 -4.61
C ARG A 482 -1.04 -5.71 -5.73
N SER A 483 0.26 -5.97 -5.73
CA SER A 483 0.88 -6.90 -6.68
C SER A 483 0.25 -8.29 -6.56
N PRO A 484 0.09 -9.04 -7.67
CA PRO A 484 -0.43 -10.39 -7.57
C PRO A 484 0.59 -11.31 -6.90
N ILE A 485 0.08 -12.31 -6.18
CA ILE A 485 0.90 -13.38 -5.62
C ILE A 485 1.21 -14.37 -6.74
N PHE A 486 2.46 -14.83 -6.81
CA PHE A 486 2.84 -15.90 -7.73
C PHE A 486 2.12 -17.20 -7.30
N PRO A 487 1.31 -17.85 -8.15
CA PRO A 487 0.48 -18.98 -7.71
C PRO A 487 1.33 -20.12 -7.16
N CYS A 488 0.96 -20.70 -6.02
CA CYS A 488 1.71 -21.83 -5.43
C CYS A 488 1.40 -23.19 -6.09
N THR A 489 0.61 -23.17 -7.17
CA THR A 489 0.09 -24.32 -7.91
C THR A 489 0.80 -24.58 -9.25
N VAL A 490 1.41 -23.55 -9.84
CA VAL A 490 2.17 -23.72 -11.09
C VAL A 490 3.41 -24.58 -10.85
N ASN A 491 3.85 -25.27 -11.88
CA ASN A 491 5.03 -26.14 -11.81
C ASN A 491 6.26 -25.29 -11.40
N LYS A 492 7.10 -25.79 -10.49
CA LYS A 492 8.34 -25.09 -10.04
C LYS A 492 9.33 -24.76 -11.17
N ALA A 493 9.21 -25.40 -12.34
CA ALA A 493 9.96 -25.05 -13.54
C ALA A 493 9.47 -23.75 -14.23
N VAL A 494 8.23 -23.32 -13.97
CA VAL A 494 7.64 -22.08 -14.48
C VAL A 494 8.06 -20.93 -13.57
N THR A 495 8.93 -20.05 -14.06
CA THR A 495 9.45 -18.89 -13.33
C THR A 495 8.85 -17.55 -13.78
N GLU A 496 8.21 -17.50 -14.95
CA GLU A 496 7.48 -16.31 -15.44
C GLU A 496 6.05 -16.66 -15.86
N GLY A 497 5.19 -15.65 -15.85
CA GLY A 497 3.79 -15.76 -16.28
C GLY A 497 3.23 -14.42 -16.73
N ARG A 498 2.15 -14.44 -17.52
CA ARG A 498 1.49 -13.23 -18.02
C ARG A 498 -0.02 -13.38 -17.98
N ALA A 499 -0.71 -12.31 -17.63
CA ALA A 499 -2.16 -12.22 -17.76
C ALA A 499 -2.58 -10.84 -18.27
N VAL A 500 -3.73 -10.75 -18.89
CA VAL A 500 -4.44 -9.50 -19.16
C VAL A 500 -5.80 -9.62 -18.50
N VAL A 501 -6.06 -8.73 -17.56
CA VAL A 501 -7.34 -8.62 -16.87
C VAL A 501 -8.04 -7.36 -17.33
N GLU A 502 -9.34 -7.44 -17.59
CA GLU A 502 -10.20 -6.28 -17.74
C GLU A 502 -10.94 -6.04 -16.43
N ILE A 503 -10.99 -4.79 -15.96
CA ILE A 503 -11.78 -4.38 -14.80
C ILE A 503 -12.69 -3.23 -15.19
N LEU A 504 -13.77 -3.06 -14.42
CA LEU A 504 -14.46 -1.79 -14.34
C LEU A 504 -13.90 -1.01 -13.16
N VAL A 505 -13.62 0.28 -13.35
CA VAL A 505 -13.36 1.21 -12.25
C VAL A 505 -14.62 2.03 -12.04
N ASP A 506 -15.19 1.94 -10.84
CA ASP A 506 -16.44 2.60 -10.49
C ASP A 506 -16.25 4.11 -10.21
N ARG A 507 -17.37 4.78 -9.88
CA ARG A 507 -17.40 6.24 -9.65
C ARG A 507 -16.67 6.69 -8.39
N ASP A 508 -16.27 5.75 -7.53
CA ASP A 508 -15.50 5.98 -6.31
C ASP A 508 -14.04 5.54 -6.50
N GLY A 509 -13.65 5.18 -7.73
CA GLY A 509 -12.30 4.78 -8.10
C GLY A 509 -11.95 3.33 -7.73
N LYS A 510 -12.90 2.48 -7.34
CA LYS A 510 -12.63 1.09 -6.96
C LYS A 510 -12.65 0.16 -8.18
N ALA A 511 -11.72 -0.78 -8.22
CA ALA A 511 -11.73 -1.88 -9.19
C ALA A 511 -12.84 -2.88 -8.84
N ARG A 512 -13.69 -3.18 -9.81
CA ARG A 512 -14.86 -4.05 -9.69
C ARG A 512 -14.94 -5.02 -10.87
N LEU A 513 -15.66 -6.13 -10.65
CA LEU A 513 -15.95 -7.14 -11.68
C LEU A 513 -14.73 -7.57 -12.53
N PRO A 514 -13.58 -7.93 -11.92
CA PRO A 514 -12.38 -8.26 -12.68
C PRO A 514 -12.55 -9.55 -13.48
N ARG A 515 -12.26 -9.50 -14.78
CA ARG A 515 -12.39 -10.62 -15.72
C ARG A 515 -11.11 -10.91 -16.49
N ILE A 516 -10.79 -12.18 -16.65
CA ILE A 516 -9.61 -12.64 -17.40
C ILE A 516 -9.89 -12.47 -18.90
N VAL A 517 -9.05 -11.69 -19.59
CA VAL A 517 -9.09 -11.55 -21.06
C VAL A 517 -8.17 -12.58 -21.71
N SER A 518 -6.98 -12.79 -21.13
CA SER A 518 -6.03 -13.83 -21.53
C SER A 518 -5.05 -14.11 -20.39
N ALA A 519 -4.48 -15.31 -20.36
CA ALA A 519 -3.37 -15.64 -19.48
C ALA A 519 -2.49 -16.73 -20.12
N SER A 520 -1.21 -16.79 -19.73
CA SER A 520 -0.29 -17.86 -20.15
C SER A 520 -0.68 -19.21 -19.53
N GLU A 521 -1.17 -19.18 -18.29
CA GLU A 521 -1.84 -20.31 -17.62
C GLU A 521 -3.05 -19.77 -16.84
N PRO A 522 -4.12 -20.57 -16.61
CA PRO A 522 -5.31 -20.13 -15.88
C PRO A 522 -5.00 -19.57 -14.50
N ASP A 523 -4.06 -20.18 -13.77
CA ASP A 523 -3.62 -19.79 -12.42
C ASP A 523 -3.08 -18.36 -12.37
N PHE A 524 -2.32 -17.91 -13.39
CA PHE A 524 -1.88 -16.52 -13.50
C PHE A 524 -3.06 -15.56 -13.77
N GLY A 525 -4.05 -16.00 -14.53
CA GLY A 525 -5.29 -15.24 -14.73
C GLY A 525 -6.06 -15.06 -13.42
N TYR A 526 -6.24 -16.14 -12.65
CA TYR A 526 -6.97 -16.09 -11.37
C TYR A 526 -6.21 -15.33 -10.27
N ALA A 527 -4.89 -15.46 -10.19
CA ALA A 527 -4.07 -14.61 -9.30
C ALA A 527 -4.12 -13.12 -9.70
N ALA A 528 -4.18 -12.80 -10.99
CA ALA A 528 -4.31 -11.42 -11.45
C ALA A 528 -5.68 -10.80 -11.10
N VAL A 529 -6.80 -11.51 -11.29
CA VAL A 529 -8.12 -10.99 -10.87
C VAL A 529 -8.26 -10.91 -9.35
N GLN A 530 -7.69 -11.86 -8.61
CA GLN A 530 -7.69 -11.85 -7.14
C GLN A 530 -6.95 -10.63 -6.60
N ALA A 531 -5.82 -10.26 -7.22
CA ALA A 531 -5.09 -9.04 -6.89
C ALA A 531 -5.87 -7.78 -7.29
N ALA A 532 -6.42 -7.76 -8.51
CA ALA A 532 -7.15 -6.63 -9.07
C ALA A 532 -8.42 -6.26 -8.29
N ARG A 533 -9.05 -7.22 -7.58
CA ARG A 533 -10.21 -7.01 -6.69
C ARG A 533 -10.02 -5.83 -5.74
N ASP A 534 -8.81 -5.66 -5.23
CA ASP A 534 -8.51 -4.71 -4.15
C ASP A 534 -7.90 -3.39 -4.66
N TRP A 535 -7.81 -3.22 -5.98
CA TRP A 535 -7.17 -2.05 -6.58
C TRP A 535 -8.07 -0.81 -6.46
N SER A 536 -7.44 0.35 -6.32
CA SER A 536 -8.14 1.63 -6.32
C SER A 536 -7.35 2.70 -7.06
N PHE A 537 -8.10 3.63 -7.61
CA PHE A 537 -7.67 4.73 -8.46
C PHE A 537 -8.29 6.02 -7.95
N GLU A 538 -7.78 7.16 -8.42
CA GLU A 538 -8.53 8.41 -8.33
C GLU A 538 -9.87 8.23 -9.05
N PRO A 539 -10.99 8.78 -8.51
CA PRO A 539 -12.30 8.65 -9.14
C PRO A 539 -12.27 9.12 -10.60
N PRO A 540 -12.53 8.25 -11.59
CA PRO A 540 -12.39 8.59 -13.00
C PRO A 540 -13.43 9.64 -13.39
N GLN A 541 -13.00 10.73 -14.01
CA GLN A 541 -13.87 11.84 -14.42
C GLN A 541 -13.94 11.97 -15.95
N ALA A 542 -15.14 12.25 -16.44
CA ALA A 542 -15.38 12.71 -17.80
C ALA A 542 -16.41 13.85 -17.78
N LYS A 543 -16.13 14.96 -18.46
CA LYS A 543 -16.93 16.20 -18.43
C LYS A 543 -17.20 16.69 -16.99
N LYS A 544 -16.18 16.59 -16.13
CA LYS A 544 -16.19 16.96 -14.69
C LYS A 544 -17.23 16.19 -13.86
N ARG A 545 -17.53 14.94 -14.23
CA ARG A 545 -18.41 14.03 -13.49
C ARG A 545 -17.74 12.69 -13.29
N ASN A 546 -17.88 12.09 -12.11
CA ASN A 546 -17.39 10.74 -11.85
C ASN A 546 -18.18 9.73 -12.70
N VAL A 547 -17.46 8.89 -13.45
CA VAL A 547 -18.00 7.91 -14.40
C VAL A 547 -17.60 6.49 -14.03
N VAL A 548 -18.08 5.51 -14.80
CA VAL A 548 -17.52 4.15 -14.78
C VAL A 548 -16.64 4.00 -16.02
N VAL A 549 -15.42 3.49 -15.87
CA VAL A 549 -14.48 3.27 -16.98
C VAL A 549 -14.04 1.81 -17.05
N ARG A 550 -13.96 1.25 -18.26
CA ARG A 550 -13.44 -0.10 -18.51
C ARG A 550 -11.95 0.00 -18.91
N VAL A 551 -11.07 -0.70 -18.19
CA VAL A 551 -9.62 -0.74 -18.46
C VAL A 551 -9.12 -2.17 -18.62
N ARG A 552 -8.13 -2.37 -19.50
CA ARG A 552 -7.36 -3.62 -19.61
C ARG A 552 -5.97 -3.42 -19.04
N ILE A 553 -5.55 -4.35 -18.20
CA ILE A 553 -4.35 -4.25 -17.37
C ILE A 553 -3.49 -5.49 -17.64
N PRO A 554 -2.27 -5.32 -18.18
CA PRO A 554 -1.32 -6.42 -18.30
C PRO A 554 -0.63 -6.67 -16.95
N PHE A 555 -0.56 -7.94 -16.57
CA PHE A 555 0.17 -8.45 -15.42
C PHE A 555 1.36 -9.27 -15.90
N LYS A 556 2.52 -9.06 -15.29
CA LYS A 556 3.71 -9.89 -15.44
C LYS A 556 4.07 -10.50 -14.10
N PHE A 557 4.23 -11.81 -14.08
CA PHE A 557 4.69 -12.61 -12.95
C PHE A 557 6.14 -12.99 -13.16
N SER A 558 6.94 -12.96 -12.09
CA SER A 558 8.34 -13.39 -12.10
C SER A 558 8.70 -13.88 -10.70
N LEU A 559 9.19 -15.12 -10.60
CA LEU A 559 10.03 -15.54 -9.49
C LEU A 559 11.45 -15.08 -9.82
N GLU A 560 11.93 -14.03 -9.13
CA GLU A 560 13.38 -13.79 -9.09
C GLU A 560 14.04 -14.99 -8.40
N ALA A 561 15.17 -15.46 -8.96
CA ALA A 561 15.91 -16.56 -8.35
C ALA A 561 16.48 -16.10 -6.99
N LEU A 562 16.11 -16.81 -5.93
CA LEU A 562 16.57 -16.61 -4.55
C LEU A 562 18.07 -16.87 -4.39
#